data_AF-A0A955JFX8-F1
#
_entry.id   AF-A0A955JFX8-F1
#
_cell.length_a   1.000
_cell.length_b   1.000
_cell.length_c   1.000
_cell.angle_alpha   90.00
_cell.angle_beta   90.00
_cell.angle_gamma   90.00
#
_symmetry.space_group_name_H-M   'P 1'
#
loop_
_entity.id
_entity.type
_entity.pdbx_description
1 polymer ?
#
loop_
_entity_poly.entity_id
_entity_poly.type
_entity_poly.pdbx_seq_one_letter_code
_entity_poly.pdbx_strand_id
1 'polypeptide(L)' 'MKPSDDDKMLCYCRNVRYGEVRASIARTEARSVDEVAADCDAGTGCRTCRPEIEALLEEYHSGRPNGLLSRLRRIFSRL' A
#
# COMPACT_ATOMS: atom_id res chain seq x y z
N MET A 1 16.08 -0.38 -21.52
CA MET A 1 14.93 -0.31 -20.58
C MET A 1 15.50 0.14 -19.23
N LYS A 2 15.09 1.30 -18.70
CA LYS A 2 15.51 1.75 -17.37
C LYS A 2 14.51 1.17 -16.34
N PRO A 3 14.95 0.44 -15.31
CA PRO A 3 14.03 -0.10 -14.31
C PRO A 3 13.34 1.03 -13.54
N SER A 4 12.06 0.81 -13.24
CA SER A 4 11.22 1.69 -12.43
C SER A 4 11.50 1.50 -10.93
N ASP A 5 10.91 2.35 -10.10
CA ASP A 5 10.97 2.16 -8.64
C ASP A 5 10.24 0.90 -8.18
N ASP A 6 9.15 0.53 -8.88
CA ASP A 6 8.38 -0.68 -8.58
C ASP A 6 9.19 -1.97 -8.78
N ASP A 7 10.20 -1.93 -9.65
CA ASP A 7 11.12 -3.05 -9.88
C ASP A 7 12.15 -3.21 -8.75
N LYS A 8 12.29 -2.24 -7.84
CA LYS A 8 13.28 -2.32 -6.75
C LYS A 8 12.81 -3.27 -5.65
N MET A 9 13.78 -3.90 -4.99
CA MET A 9 13.54 -4.73 -3.82
C MET A 9 13.22 -3.86 -2.60
N LEU A 10 12.10 -4.17 -1.93
CA LEU A 10 11.72 -3.55 -0.65
C LEU A 10 11.99 -4.51 0.51
N CYS A 11 11.54 -5.77 0.40
CA CYS A 11 11.74 -6.79 1.43
C CYS A 11 12.63 -7.93 0.94
N TYR A 12 13.92 -7.88 1.27
CA TYR A 12 14.87 -8.93 0.89
C TYR A 12 14.58 -10.27 1.56
N CYS A 13 14.06 -10.29 2.79
CA CYS A 13 13.74 -11.55 3.48
C CYS A 13 12.65 -12.37 2.78
N ARG A 14 11.70 -11.70 2.11
CA ARG A 14 10.51 -12.33 1.51
C ARG A 14 10.47 -12.19 0.00
N ASN A 15 11.52 -11.64 -0.60
CA ASN A 15 11.62 -11.38 -2.02
C ASN A 15 10.46 -10.53 -2.59
N VAL A 16 10.07 -9.47 -1.87
CA VAL A 16 8.96 -8.57 -2.25
C VAL A 16 9.50 -7.22 -2.75
N ARG A 17 8.98 -6.76 -3.89
CA ARG A 17 9.32 -5.47 -4.53
C ARG A 17 8.38 -4.35 -4.12
N TYR A 18 8.78 -3.10 -4.40
CA TYR A 18 7.94 -1.92 -4.14
C TYR A 18 6.58 -2.01 -4.84
N GLY A 19 6.54 -2.44 -6.11
CA GLY A 19 5.29 -2.54 -6.87
C GLY A 19 4.31 -3.55 -6.26
N GLU A 20 4.81 -4.64 -5.67
CA GLU A 20 4.00 -5.66 -5.00
C GLU A 20 3.37 -5.12 -3.72
N VAL A 21 4.11 -4.33 -2.93
CA VAL A 21 3.57 -3.66 -1.74
C VAL A 21 2.53 -2.61 -2.12
N ARG A 22 2.79 -1.78 -3.14
CA ARG A 22 1.80 -0.80 -3.63
C ARG A 22 0.53 -1.49 -4.13
N ALA A 23 0.67 -2.59 -4.86
CA ALA A 23 -0.46 -3.39 -5.33
C ALA A 23 -1.24 -4.05 -4.18
N SER A 24 -0.53 -4.52 -3.14
CA SER A 24 -1.12 -5.04 -1.91
C SER A 24 -1.98 -3.99 -1.22
N ILE A 25 -1.41 -2.81 -0.93
CA ILE A 25 -2.11 -1.68 -0.31
C ILE A 25 -3.35 -1.30 -1.13
N ALA A 26 -3.22 -1.23 -2.45
CA ALA A 26 -4.32 -0.82 -3.32
C ALA A 26 -5.45 -1.85 -3.39
N ARG A 27 -5.13 -3.15 -3.39
CA ARG A 27 -6.10 -4.23 -3.49
C ARG A 27 -6.83 -4.49 -2.17
N THR A 28 -6.15 -4.35 -1.04
CA THR A 28 -6.71 -4.62 0.30
C THR A 28 -7.23 -3.37 1.00
N GLU A 29 -6.92 -2.18 0.48
CA GLU A 29 -7.09 -0.90 1.17
C GLU A 29 -6.41 -0.88 2.55
N ALA A 30 -5.26 -1.56 2.66
CA ALA A 30 -4.51 -1.71 3.92
C ALA A 30 -4.27 -0.37 4.62
N ARG A 31 -4.39 -0.39 5.93
CA ARG A 31 -4.21 0.73 6.87
C ARG A 31 -3.06 0.50 7.85
N SER A 32 -2.42 -0.67 7.78
CA SER A 32 -1.32 -1.03 8.67
C SER A 32 -0.30 -1.92 7.97
N VAL A 33 0.92 -1.93 8.49
CA VAL A 33 1.98 -2.84 8.05
C VAL A 33 1.56 -4.29 8.21
N ASP A 34 0.81 -4.63 9.26
CA ASP A 34 0.40 -6.00 9.53
C ASP A 34 -0.66 -6.48 8.52
N GLU A 35 -1.52 -5.59 8.01
CA GLU A 35 -2.45 -5.91 6.91
C GLU A 35 -1.71 -6.12 5.58
N VAL A 36 -0.67 -5.31 5.30
CA VAL A 36 0.22 -5.55 4.15
C VAL A 36 0.94 -6.89 4.29
N ALA A 37 1.47 -7.18 5.48
CA ALA A 37 2.14 -8.43 5.79
C ALA A 37 1.22 -9.65 5.62
N ALA A 38 -0.06 -9.52 5.96
CA ALA A 38 -1.03 -10.59 5.78
C ALA A 38 -1.31 -10.93 4.31
N ASP A 39 -1.13 -9.98 3.38
CA ASP A 39 -1.38 -10.17 1.95
C ASP A 39 -0.12 -10.56 1.16
N CYS A 40 1.05 -9.97 1.47
CA CYS A 40 2.27 -10.19 0.68
C CYS A 40 3.51 -10.59 1.49
N ASP A 41 3.36 -10.96 2.76
CA ASP A 41 4.43 -11.38 3.69
C ASP A 41 5.51 -10.32 3.99
N ALA A 42 5.53 -9.17 3.32
CA ALA A 42 6.51 -8.11 3.57
C ALA A 42 6.48 -7.67 5.04
N GLY A 43 7.64 -7.51 5.67
CA GLY A 43 7.74 -7.07 7.07
C GLY A 43 7.55 -8.18 8.13
N THR A 44 7.48 -9.46 7.74
CA THR A 44 7.39 -10.61 8.68
C THR A 44 8.75 -11.24 9.03
N GLY A 45 9.83 -10.88 8.32
CA GLY A 45 11.19 -11.39 8.51
C GLY A 45 12.04 -10.55 9.49
N CYS A 46 13.13 -9.95 9.02
CA CYS A 46 13.99 -9.08 9.84
C CYS A 46 13.36 -7.73 10.21
N ARG A 47 12.22 -7.38 9.58
CA ARG A 47 11.41 -6.17 9.85
C ARG A 47 12.05 -4.82 9.50
N THR A 48 13.23 -4.79 8.88
CA THR A 48 13.91 -3.54 8.48
C THR A 48 13.14 -2.72 7.46
N CYS A 49 12.32 -3.36 6.63
CA CYS A 49 11.48 -2.71 5.63
C CYS A 49 10.17 -2.10 6.17
N ARG A 50 9.81 -2.32 7.45
CA ARG A 50 8.53 -1.84 8.00
C ARG A 50 8.35 -0.31 7.92
N PRO A 51 9.36 0.53 8.25
CA PRO A 51 9.22 1.99 8.11
C PRO A 51 8.94 2.42 6.66
N GLU A 52 9.50 1.71 5.69
CA GLU A 52 9.24 2.00 4.27
C GLU A 52 7.81 1.62 3.87
N ILE A 53 7.27 0.53 4.41
CA ILE A 53 5.86 0.14 4.21
C ILE A 53 4.92 1.19 4.82
N GLU A 54 5.27 1.74 5.99
CA GLU A 54 4.50 2.84 6.63
C GLU A 54 4.48 4.08 5.75
N ALA A 55 5.61 4.46 5.15
CA ALA A 55 5.68 5.59 4.22
C ALA A 55 4.80 5.37 2.97
N LEU A 56 4.78 4.16 2.40
CA LEU A 56 3.91 3.82 1.26
C LEU A 56 2.41 3.88 1.63
N LEU A 57 2.06 3.45 2.84
CA LEU A 57 0.69 3.56 3.37
C LEU A 57 0.28 5.02 3.51
N GLU A 58 1.14 5.88 4.07
CA GLU A 58 0.89 7.32 4.19
C GLU A 58 0.76 7.99 2.83
N GLU A 59 1.67 7.68 1.89
CA GLU A 59 1.61 8.16 0.50
C GLU A 59 0.28 7.80 -0.16
N TYR A 60 -0.16 6.54 -0.03
CA TYR A 60 -1.40 6.05 -0.65
C TYR A 60 -2.66 6.76 -0.09
N HIS A 61 -2.66 7.09 1.21
CA HIS A 61 -3.83 7.66 1.88
C HIS A 61 -3.86 9.19 1.90
N SER A 62 -2.71 9.86 1.88
CA SER A 62 -2.61 11.33 1.79
C SER A 62 -3.22 11.90 0.52
N GLY A 63 -3.23 11.12 -0.58
CA GLY A 63 -3.82 11.50 -1.87
C GLY A 63 -5.33 11.24 -2.02
N ARG A 64 -6.01 10.68 -1.02
CA ARG A 64 -7.46 10.38 -1.09
C ARG A 64 -8.27 11.33 -0.19
N PRO A 65 -9.29 12.06 -0.70
CA PRO A 65 -10.17 12.81 0.16
C PRO A 65 -10.91 11.85 1.09
N ASN A 66 -10.52 11.88 2.37
CA ASN A 66 -11.06 11.01 3.40
C ASN A 66 -12.57 11.25 3.57
N GLY A 67 -13.36 10.21 3.34
CA GLY A 67 -14.65 9.96 4.01
C GLY A 67 -15.90 10.75 3.60
N LEU A 68 -15.83 12.01 3.17
CA LEU A 68 -17.06 12.79 2.88
C LEU A 68 -17.45 12.77 1.39
N LEU A 69 -16.51 13.07 0.49
CA LEU A 69 -16.79 13.20 -0.95
C LEU A 69 -17.14 11.84 -1.61
N SER A 70 -16.52 10.75 -1.18
CA SER A 70 -16.79 9.39 -1.67
C SER A 70 -18.14 8.82 -1.19
N ARG A 71 -18.72 9.38 -0.11
CA ARG A 71 -20.11 9.10 0.33
C ARG A 71 -21.12 10.01 -0.36
N LEU A 72 -20.78 11.28 -0.57
CA LEU A 72 -21.63 12.22 -1.32
C LEU A 72 -21.84 11.77 -2.77
N ARG A 73 -20.82 11.21 -3.43
CA ARG A 73 -20.98 10.67 -4.80
C ARG A 73 -21.99 9.53 -4.90
N ARG A 74 -22.20 8.76 -3.83
CA ARG A 74 -23.25 7.72 -3.77
C ARG A 74 -24.65 8.30 -3.55
N ILE A 75 -24.76 9.38 -2.78
CA ILE A 75 -26.04 10.06 -2.50
C ILE A 75 -26.55 10.75 -3.78
N PHE A 76 -25.68 11.46 -4.52
CA PHE A 76 -26.06 12.20 -5.72
C PHE A 76 -26.17 11.34 -6.99
N SER A 77 -25.74 10.07 -6.99
CA SER A 77 -25.91 9.15 -8.13
C SER A 77 -27.33 8.55 -8.27
N ARG A 78 -28.26 8.97 -7.40
CA ARG A 78 -29.65 8.48 -7.34
C ARG A 78 -30.70 9.60 -7.48
N LEU A 79 -30.29 10.80 -7.86
CA LEU A 79 -31.18 11.91 -8.26
C LEU A 79 -31.21 12.04 -9.78
#